data_AF-A0AAV9IK70-F1
#
_entry.id   AF-A0AAV9IK70-F1
#
_cell.length_a   1.000
_cell.length_b   1.000
_cell.length_c   1.000
_cell.angle_alpha   90.00
_cell.angle_beta   90.00
_cell.angle_gamma   90.00
#
_symmetry.space_group_name_H-M   'P 1'
#
loop_
_entity.id
_entity.type
_entity.pdbx_description
1 polymer ?
#
loop_
_entity_poly.entity_id
_entity_poly.type
_entity_poly.pdbx_seq_one_letter_code
_entity_poly.pdbx_strand_id
1 'polypeptide(L)'
;MGKGSLFVVDTFVCSKILAVLSIATSLSGLVVFILGIWMYVKEGRIRSFVIESSSNNQVGVELVRALGKLPIGLIVIGVVVFFCGIVTCCTSQRKGRIFIPINTILLSILFLGVLIISIILYVVPKIIQDNSTWQSSFELNVWIPSVKNDPSYVYQVEKTFSCAGFDDGNCATKCSTPPSNTYSSSYACYFNCPGLSSETNSTTFPEKQQAASFETSHESKGCFQEIIQELVSHSKDIIIGGSVVAGVLLCQIILSFYLFCCSCCGV
;
A
#
# COMPACT_ATOMS: atom_id res chain seq x y z
N MET A 1 -34.38 45.68 4.76
CA MET A 1 -33.57 45.18 3.62
C MET A 1 -32.11 45.34 3.98
N GLY A 2 -31.35 44.25 4.15
CA GLY A 2 -29.95 44.34 4.62
C GLY A 2 -29.32 42.99 5.01
N LYS A 3 -30.13 41.97 5.29
CA LYS A 3 -29.62 40.63 5.63
C LYS A 3 -29.21 39.79 4.40
N GLY A 4 -29.71 40.08 3.20
CA GLY A 4 -29.42 39.28 1.99
C GLY A 4 -27.98 39.38 1.48
N SER A 5 -27.27 40.50 1.72
CA SER A 5 -25.93 40.71 1.17
C SER A 5 -24.87 39.82 1.82
N LEU A 6 -24.97 39.54 3.12
CA LEU A 6 -23.98 38.75 3.85
C LEU A 6 -24.04 37.26 3.46
N PHE A 7 -25.25 36.70 3.34
CA PHE A 7 -25.44 35.30 2.93
C PHE A 7 -25.00 35.02 1.48
N VAL A 8 -25.20 35.98 0.57
CA VAL A 8 -24.75 35.84 -0.82
C VAL A 8 -23.22 35.86 -0.90
N VAL A 9 -22.56 36.65 -0.05
CA VAL A 9 -21.09 36.68 0.05
C VAL A 9 -20.56 35.38 0.65
N ASP A 10 -21.16 34.88 1.74
CA ASP A 10 -20.72 33.63 2.40
C ASP A 10 -20.88 32.42 1.48
N THR A 11 -22.02 32.29 0.79
CA THR A 11 -22.25 31.19 -0.17
C THR A 11 -21.31 31.26 -1.37
N PHE A 12 -20.99 32.47 -1.86
CA PHE A 12 -20.01 32.67 -2.92
C PHE A 12 -18.60 32.26 -2.46
N VAL A 13 -18.19 32.69 -1.28
CA VAL A 13 -16.88 32.35 -0.69
C VAL A 13 -16.77 30.84 -0.45
N CYS A 14 -17.77 30.21 0.17
CA CYS A 14 -17.80 28.76 0.39
C CYS A 14 -17.73 27.95 -0.92
N SER A 15 -18.45 28.38 -1.96
CA SER A 15 -18.38 27.75 -3.29
C SER A 15 -16.97 27.85 -3.91
N LYS A 16 -16.31 29.01 -3.78
CA LYS A 16 -14.93 29.20 -4.27
C LYS A 16 -13.91 28.38 -3.50
N ILE A 17 -14.01 28.36 -2.17
CA ILE A 17 -13.14 27.53 -1.31
C ILE A 17 -13.30 26.06 -1.67
N LEU A 18 -14.55 25.59 -1.80
CA LEU A 18 -14.83 24.20 -2.20
C LEU A 18 -14.20 23.89 -3.55
N ALA A 19 -14.35 24.76 -4.56
CA ALA A 19 -13.74 24.59 -5.87
C ALA A 19 -12.20 24.45 -5.79
N VAL A 20 -11.54 25.33 -5.04
CA VAL A 20 -10.07 25.31 -4.88
C VAL A 20 -9.62 24.02 -4.20
N LEU A 21 -10.28 23.61 -3.12
CA LEU A 21 -9.96 22.37 -2.43
C LEU A 21 -10.17 21.15 -3.35
N SER A 22 -11.21 21.15 -4.17
CA SER A 22 -11.48 20.04 -5.10
C SER A 22 -10.50 19.97 -6.26
N ILE A 23 -10.00 21.11 -6.75
CA ILE A 23 -8.90 21.14 -7.71
C ILE A 23 -7.64 20.54 -7.08
N ALA A 24 -7.31 20.92 -5.83
CA ALA A 24 -6.18 20.34 -5.12
C ALA A 24 -6.34 18.82 -4.92
N THR A 25 -7.54 18.35 -4.54
CA THR A 25 -7.85 16.92 -4.44
C THR A 25 -7.69 16.21 -5.79
N SER A 26 -8.19 16.81 -6.87
CA SER A 26 -8.04 16.26 -8.22
C SER A 26 -6.57 16.13 -8.61
N LEU A 27 -5.77 17.18 -8.43
CA LEU A 27 -4.33 17.15 -8.70
C LEU A 27 -3.61 16.09 -7.86
N SER A 28 -3.97 15.94 -6.58
CA SER A 28 -3.41 14.87 -5.75
C SER A 28 -3.76 13.47 -6.27
N GLY A 29 -5.00 13.25 -6.73
CA GLY A 29 -5.41 12.00 -7.38
C GLY A 29 -4.63 11.72 -8.66
N LEU A 30 -4.37 12.75 -9.47
CA LEU A 30 -3.54 12.64 -10.67
C LEU A 30 -2.09 12.24 -10.33
N VAL A 31 -1.50 12.85 -9.30
CA VAL A 31 -0.16 12.49 -8.84
C VAL A 31 -0.10 11.04 -8.37
N VAL A 32 -1.08 10.61 -7.56
CA VAL A 32 -1.17 9.21 -7.09
C VAL A 32 -1.33 8.24 -8.28
N PHE A 33 -2.15 8.60 -9.27
CA PHE A 33 -2.31 7.82 -10.49
C PHE A 33 -1.00 7.67 -11.28
N ILE A 34 -0.28 8.78 -11.50
CA ILE A 34 1.01 8.78 -12.19
C ILE A 34 2.05 7.95 -11.43
N LEU A 35 2.12 8.09 -10.11
CA LEU A 35 3.00 7.28 -9.26
C LEU A 35 2.63 5.79 -9.34
N GLY A 36 1.34 5.45 -9.31
CA GLY A 36 0.87 4.08 -9.48
C GLY A 36 1.25 3.48 -10.83
N ILE A 37 1.16 4.25 -11.93
CA ILE A 37 1.64 3.82 -13.25
C ILE A 37 3.16 3.66 -13.26
N TRP A 38 3.89 4.62 -12.69
CA TRP A 38 5.36 4.56 -12.66
C TRP A 38 5.85 3.35 -11.89
N MET A 39 5.27 3.08 -10.71
CA MET A 39 5.51 1.84 -9.96
C MET A 39 5.13 0.64 -10.82
N TYR A 40 3.93 0.60 -11.39
CA TYR A 40 3.50 -0.52 -12.21
C TYR A 40 4.43 -0.84 -13.39
N VAL A 41 4.96 0.17 -14.07
CA VAL A 41 5.87 -0.01 -15.21
C VAL A 41 7.27 -0.43 -14.74
N LYS A 42 7.80 0.20 -13.69
CA LYS A 42 9.12 -0.12 -13.13
C LYS A 42 9.14 -1.49 -12.46
N GLU A 43 8.02 -1.87 -11.87
CA GLU A 43 7.78 -3.12 -11.14
C GLU A 43 7.00 -4.13 -11.98
N GLY A 44 6.95 -3.99 -13.31
CA GLY A 44 6.19 -4.90 -14.19
C GLY A 44 6.52 -6.39 -14.04
N ARG A 45 7.68 -6.72 -13.43
CA ARG A 45 8.08 -8.10 -13.03
C ARG A 45 7.48 -8.57 -11.69
N ILE A 46 7.06 -7.68 -10.80
CA ILE A 46 6.49 -7.98 -9.47
C ILE A 46 5.09 -8.63 -9.58
N ARG A 47 4.37 -8.42 -10.69
CA ARG A 47 2.99 -8.93 -10.89
C ARG A 47 2.90 -10.39 -11.28
N SER A 48 3.82 -10.92 -12.09
CA SER A 48 3.84 -12.35 -12.43
C SER A 48 4.09 -13.22 -11.20
N PHE A 49 4.75 -12.65 -10.20
CA PHE A 49 5.20 -13.34 -9.00
C PHE A 49 4.07 -13.64 -7.98
N VAL A 50 3.23 -12.65 -7.66
CA VAL A 50 2.19 -12.79 -6.60
C VAL A 50 0.89 -13.45 -7.09
N ILE A 51 0.61 -13.41 -8.40
CA ILE A 51 -0.65 -13.93 -8.96
C ILE A 51 -0.60 -15.46 -9.14
N GLU A 52 0.59 -16.03 -9.37
CA GLU A 52 0.76 -17.44 -9.74
C GLU A 52 1.04 -18.38 -8.55
N SER A 53 1.42 -17.85 -7.37
CA SER A 53 1.69 -18.64 -6.15
C SER A 53 0.43 -19.02 -5.33
N SER A 54 -0.78 -18.85 -5.87
CA SER A 54 -2.02 -18.89 -5.08
C SER A 54 -2.87 -20.14 -5.34
N SER A 55 -2.52 -21.24 -4.69
CA SER A 55 -3.39 -22.42 -4.58
C SER A 55 -3.31 -23.03 -3.18
N ASN A 56 -3.79 -22.31 -2.15
CA ASN A 56 -4.57 -22.89 -1.04
C ASN A 56 -4.98 -21.84 0.01
N ASN A 57 -6.18 -22.03 0.56
CA ASN A 57 -6.90 -21.14 1.47
C ASN A 57 -6.19 -20.94 2.83
N GLN A 58 -5.28 -19.96 2.92
CA GLN A 58 -4.84 -19.42 4.21
C GLN A 58 -4.92 -17.89 4.19
N VAL A 59 -5.46 -17.33 5.28
CA VAL A 59 -5.75 -15.89 5.48
C VAL A 59 -4.50 -15.00 5.28
N GLY A 60 -3.29 -15.54 5.45
CA GLY A 60 -2.03 -14.82 5.21
C GLY A 60 -1.69 -14.59 3.74
N VAL A 61 -2.10 -15.50 2.85
CA VAL A 61 -1.87 -15.40 1.40
C VAL A 61 -2.75 -14.31 0.79
N GLU A 62 -3.92 -14.04 1.36
CA GLU A 62 -4.83 -12.99 0.89
C GLU A 62 -4.27 -11.59 1.11
N LEU A 63 -3.58 -11.35 2.24
CA LEU A 63 -2.94 -10.07 2.52
C LEU A 63 -1.77 -9.83 1.58
N VAL A 64 -0.95 -10.86 1.33
CA VAL A 64 0.18 -10.78 0.39
C VAL A 64 -0.32 -10.59 -1.05
N ARG A 65 -1.42 -11.23 -1.42
CA ARG A 65 -2.13 -11.00 -2.68
C ARG A 65 -2.69 -9.59 -2.78
N ALA A 66 -3.20 -9.02 -1.68
CA ALA A 66 -3.65 -7.64 -1.63
C ALA A 66 -2.48 -6.65 -1.77
N LEU A 67 -1.34 -6.93 -1.14
CA LEU A 67 -0.11 -6.14 -1.24
C LEU A 67 0.53 -6.25 -2.64
N GLY A 68 0.51 -7.41 -3.29
CA GLY A 68 0.95 -7.54 -4.70
C GLY A 68 0.05 -6.80 -5.70
N LYS A 69 -1.20 -6.51 -5.30
CA LYS A 69 -2.13 -5.68 -6.07
C LYS A 69 -2.03 -4.19 -5.70
N LEU A 70 -1.17 -3.80 -4.77
CA LEU A 70 -1.02 -2.42 -4.31
C LEU A 70 -0.74 -1.41 -5.44
N PRO A 71 0.10 -1.67 -6.46
CA PRO A 71 0.25 -0.74 -7.59
C PRO A 71 -1.04 -0.62 -8.43
N ILE A 72 -1.83 -1.70 -8.60
CA ILE A 72 -3.17 -1.61 -9.22
C ILE A 72 -4.09 -0.77 -8.35
N GLY A 73 -4.08 -1.02 -7.04
CA GLY A 73 -4.88 -0.30 -6.06
C GLY A 73 -4.60 1.20 -6.10
N LEU A 74 -3.34 1.61 -6.14
CA LEU A 74 -2.93 3.02 -6.26
C LEU A 74 -3.44 3.65 -7.56
N ILE A 75 -3.36 2.94 -8.69
CA ILE A 75 -3.91 3.41 -9.96
C ILE A 75 -5.43 3.64 -9.83
N VAL A 76 -6.17 2.65 -9.32
CA VAL A 76 -7.64 2.74 -9.17
C VAL A 76 -8.03 3.87 -8.21
N ILE A 77 -7.37 3.96 -7.05
CA ILE A 77 -7.62 5.02 -6.07
C ILE A 77 -7.31 6.39 -6.67
N GLY A 78 -6.18 6.55 -7.36
CA GLY A 78 -5.80 7.80 -8.02
C GLY A 78 -6.83 8.25 -9.04
N VAL A 79 -7.32 7.33 -9.89
CA VAL A 79 -8.40 7.61 -10.86
C VAL A 79 -9.68 8.05 -10.15
N VAL A 80 -10.11 7.31 -9.13
CA VAL A 80 -11.35 7.63 -8.39
C VAL A 80 -11.24 9.01 -7.75
N VAL A 81 -10.15 9.31 -7.05
CA VAL A 81 -9.93 10.60 -6.39
C VAL A 81 -9.86 11.74 -7.42
N PHE A 82 -9.19 11.53 -8.55
CA PHE A 82 -9.11 12.50 -9.64
C PHE A 82 -10.48 12.89 -10.18
N PHE A 83 -11.30 11.90 -10.54
CA PHE A 83 -12.65 12.13 -11.06
C PHE A 83 -13.59 12.71 -10.01
N CYS A 84 -13.49 12.27 -8.76
CA CYS A 84 -14.27 12.85 -7.66
C CYS A 84 -13.95 14.34 -7.50
N GLY A 85 -12.66 14.72 -7.50
CA GLY A 85 -12.25 16.12 -7.44
C GLY A 85 -12.78 16.97 -8.60
N ILE A 86 -12.77 16.44 -9.83
CA ILE A 86 -13.35 17.13 -10.99
C ILE A 86 -14.86 17.30 -10.84
N VAL A 87 -15.57 16.24 -10.44
CA VAL A 87 -17.02 16.29 -10.22
C VAL A 87 -17.33 17.32 -9.12
N THR A 88 -16.62 17.31 -8.00
CA THR A 88 -16.81 18.31 -6.95
C THR A 88 -16.53 19.73 -7.44
N CYS A 89 -15.47 19.94 -8.23
CA CYS A 89 -15.18 21.25 -8.81
C CYS A 89 -16.31 21.72 -9.74
N CYS A 90 -16.77 20.86 -10.66
CA CYS A 90 -17.86 21.18 -11.59
C CYS A 90 -19.19 21.46 -10.86
N THR A 91 -19.50 20.68 -9.83
CA THR A 91 -20.72 20.85 -9.02
C THR A 91 -20.67 22.08 -8.13
N SER A 92 -19.48 22.47 -7.62
CA SER A 92 -19.32 23.71 -6.84
C SER A 92 -19.60 24.98 -7.65
N GLN A 93 -19.35 24.95 -8.97
CA GLN A 93 -19.58 26.08 -9.88
C GLN A 93 -21.01 26.13 -10.42
N ARG A 94 -21.67 24.97 -10.57
CA ARG A 94 -23.05 24.88 -11.03
C ARG A 94 -24.01 24.89 -9.84
N LYS A 95 -24.81 25.95 -9.69
CA LYS A 95 -25.83 26.13 -8.63
C LYS A 95 -27.01 25.14 -8.67
N GLY A 96 -26.86 23.97 -9.31
CA GLY A 96 -27.95 23.00 -9.45
C GLY A 96 -28.21 22.26 -8.14
N ARG A 97 -29.43 22.35 -7.62
CA ARG A 97 -29.86 21.80 -6.32
C ARG A 97 -29.64 20.28 -6.16
N ILE A 98 -29.61 19.53 -7.26
CA ILE A 98 -29.46 18.05 -7.26
C ILE A 98 -27.99 17.62 -7.14
N PHE A 99 -27.04 18.47 -7.56
CA PHE A 99 -25.63 18.09 -7.66
C PHE A 99 -24.88 18.14 -6.33
N ILE A 100 -25.29 19.03 -5.42
CA ILE A 100 -24.70 19.20 -4.09
C ILE A 100 -24.86 17.93 -3.23
N PRO A 101 -26.06 17.33 -3.05
CA PRO A 101 -26.20 16.14 -2.21
C PRO A 101 -25.48 14.92 -2.75
N ILE A 102 -25.45 14.72 -4.08
CA ILE A 102 -24.70 13.63 -4.72
C ILE A 102 -23.21 13.75 -4.41
N ASN A 103 -22.67 14.97 -4.51
CA ASN A 103 -21.28 15.24 -4.18
C ASN A 103 -20.96 14.98 -2.69
N THR A 104 -21.85 15.36 -1.77
CA THR A 104 -21.69 15.09 -0.34
C THR A 104 -21.64 13.59 -0.04
N ILE A 105 -22.50 12.79 -0.68
CA ILE A 105 -22.50 11.32 -0.53
C ILE A 105 -21.18 10.74 -1.04
N LEU A 106 -20.72 11.18 -2.21
CA LEU A 106 -19.46 10.71 -2.81
C LEU A 106 -18.25 11.02 -1.91
N LEU A 107 -18.16 12.25 -1.39
CA LEU A 107 -17.10 12.65 -0.46
C LEU A 107 -17.16 11.86 0.86
N SER A 108 -18.35 11.53 1.34
CA SER A 108 -18.54 10.75 2.56
C SER A 108 -18.05 9.30 2.40
N ILE A 109 -18.32 8.69 1.25
CA ILE A 109 -17.81 7.34 0.92
C ILE A 109 -16.28 7.36 0.85
N LEU A 110 -15.69 8.37 0.20
CA LEU A 110 -14.23 8.51 0.14
C LEU A 110 -13.62 8.71 1.52
N PHE A 111 -14.21 9.56 2.36
CA PHE A 111 -13.77 9.79 3.73
C PHE A 111 -13.75 8.50 4.56
N LEU A 112 -14.84 7.72 4.52
CA LEU A 112 -14.90 6.43 5.20
C LEU A 112 -13.85 5.45 4.67
N GLY A 113 -13.67 5.39 3.35
CA GLY A 113 -12.64 4.56 2.73
C GLY A 113 -11.22 4.91 3.21
N VAL A 114 -10.88 6.20 3.23
CA VAL A 114 -9.56 6.68 3.69
C VAL A 114 -9.34 6.33 5.16
N LEU A 115 -10.35 6.51 6.02
CA LEU A 115 -10.22 6.15 7.44
C LEU A 115 -10.00 4.65 7.63
N ILE A 116 -10.82 3.81 6.98
CA ILE A 116 -10.70 2.35 7.10
C ILE A 116 -9.32 1.89 6.63
N ILE A 117 -8.86 2.34 5.46
CA ILE A 117 -7.55 1.96 4.92
C ILE A 117 -6.42 2.43 5.83
N SER A 118 -6.48 3.67 6.34
CA SER A 118 -5.45 4.22 7.22
C SER A 118 -5.34 3.43 8.53
N ILE A 119 -6.48 3.02 9.10
CA ILE A 119 -6.52 2.17 10.30
C ILE A 119 -5.93 0.79 10.01
N ILE A 120 -6.33 0.16 8.88
CA ILE A 120 -5.81 -1.16 8.49
C ILE A 120 -4.29 -1.11 8.31
N LEU A 121 -3.78 -0.14 7.54
CA LEU A 121 -2.34 0.01 7.29
C LEU A 121 -1.54 0.35 8.55
N TYR A 122 -2.16 0.95 9.56
CA TYR A 122 -1.51 1.21 10.84
C TYR A 122 -1.50 -0.03 11.77
N VAL A 123 -2.61 -0.77 11.81
CA VAL A 123 -2.81 -1.87 12.76
C VAL A 123 -2.19 -3.18 12.26
N VAL A 124 -2.34 -3.49 10.98
CA VAL A 124 -1.92 -4.79 10.41
C VAL A 124 -0.42 -5.04 10.57
N PRO A 125 0.50 -4.10 10.27
CA PRO A 125 1.93 -4.34 10.43
C PRO A 125 2.31 -4.69 11.87
N LYS A 126 1.67 -4.06 12.86
CA LYS A 126 1.91 -4.34 14.28
C LYS A 126 1.41 -5.73 14.68
N ILE A 127 0.24 -6.14 14.19
CA ILE A 127 -0.28 -7.49 14.43
C ILE A 127 0.65 -8.55 13.84
N ILE A 128 1.23 -8.29 12.66
CA ILE A 128 2.17 -9.21 12.02
C ILE A 128 3.46 -9.29 12.83
N GLN A 129 3.97 -8.16 13.31
CA GLN A 129 5.19 -8.10 14.13
C GLN A 129 5.06 -8.93 15.42
N ASP A 130 3.90 -8.89 16.06
CA ASP A 130 3.68 -9.53 17.36
C ASP A 130 3.29 -11.02 17.26
N ASN A 131 3.07 -11.56 16.06
CA ASN A 131 2.48 -12.90 15.88
C ASN A 131 3.35 -13.85 15.02
N SER A 132 4.00 -14.79 15.70
CA SER A 132 4.87 -15.81 15.07
C SER A 132 4.16 -16.74 14.08
N THR A 133 2.82 -16.88 14.16
CA THR A 133 2.08 -17.69 13.17
C THR A 133 2.07 -17.05 11.78
N TRP A 134 2.13 -15.73 11.71
CA TRP A 134 2.20 -15.00 10.44
C TRP A 134 3.58 -15.13 9.80
N GLN A 135 4.63 -15.08 10.61
CA GLN A 135 6.00 -15.31 10.18
C GLN A 135 6.15 -16.68 9.51
N SER A 136 5.71 -17.76 10.18
CA SER A 136 5.78 -19.11 9.61
C SER A 136 4.93 -19.29 8.34
N SER A 137 3.73 -18.69 8.29
CA SER A 137 2.88 -18.76 7.10
C SER A 137 3.49 -17.98 5.92
N PHE A 138 4.14 -16.85 6.18
CA PHE A 138 4.82 -16.05 5.16
C PHE A 138 6.06 -16.77 4.63
N GLU A 139 6.86 -17.39 5.50
CA GLU A 139 8.02 -18.17 5.10
C GLU A 139 7.63 -19.29 4.11
N LEU A 140 6.65 -20.12 4.52
CA LEU A 140 6.26 -21.32 3.78
C LEU A 140 5.50 -21.02 2.49
N ASN A 141 4.61 -20.03 2.51
CA ASN A 141 3.69 -19.79 1.39
C ASN A 141 4.15 -18.67 0.46
N VAL A 142 5.11 -17.83 0.88
CA VAL A 142 5.57 -16.68 0.11
C VAL A 142 7.06 -16.76 -0.11
N TRP A 143 7.88 -16.75 0.95
CA TRP A 143 9.33 -16.62 0.83
C TRP A 143 9.96 -17.79 0.09
N ILE A 144 9.73 -19.02 0.57
CA ILE A 144 10.30 -20.24 -0.02
C ILE A 144 9.91 -20.40 -1.50
N PRO A 145 8.62 -20.28 -1.89
CA PRO A 145 8.24 -20.29 -3.29
C PRO A 145 8.90 -19.16 -4.10
N SER A 146 9.14 -17.99 -3.49
CA SER A 146 9.84 -16.88 -4.13
C SER A 146 11.26 -17.21 -4.50
N VAL A 147 12.02 -17.74 -3.54
CA VAL A 147 13.42 -18.11 -3.74
C VAL A 147 13.54 -19.14 -4.87
N LYS A 148 12.61 -20.09 -4.94
CA LYS A 148 12.61 -21.15 -5.96
C LYS A 148 12.20 -20.66 -7.35
N ASN A 149 11.16 -19.82 -7.44
CA ASN A 149 10.57 -19.44 -8.72
C ASN A 149 11.24 -18.21 -9.35
N ASP A 150 11.66 -17.23 -8.52
CA ASP A 150 12.33 -16.01 -8.98
C ASP A 150 13.43 -15.57 -7.99
N PRO A 151 14.59 -16.27 -8.00
CA PRO A 151 15.72 -15.95 -7.12
C PRO A 151 16.29 -14.55 -7.37
N SER A 152 16.15 -14.02 -8.58
CA SER A 152 16.62 -12.67 -8.92
C SER A 152 15.79 -11.60 -8.20
N TYR A 153 14.49 -11.83 -8.09
CA TYR A 153 13.59 -10.95 -7.36
C TYR A 153 13.88 -10.94 -5.86
N VAL A 154 14.05 -12.12 -5.25
CA VAL A 154 14.40 -12.20 -3.82
C VAL A 154 15.71 -11.46 -3.55
N TYR A 155 16.71 -11.61 -4.42
CA TYR A 155 17.95 -10.87 -4.32
C TYR A 155 17.77 -9.33 -4.41
N GLN A 156 16.84 -8.84 -5.24
CA GLN A 156 16.52 -7.40 -5.29
C GLN A 156 15.84 -6.92 -4.01
N VAL A 157 14.98 -7.72 -3.40
CA VAL A 157 14.36 -7.42 -2.10
C VAL A 157 15.43 -7.37 -1.02
N GLU A 158 16.29 -8.38 -0.95
CA GLU A 158 17.45 -8.45 -0.05
C GLU A 158 18.34 -7.20 -0.16
N LYS A 159 18.65 -6.75 -1.38
CA LYS A 159 19.39 -5.50 -1.60
C LYS A 159 18.64 -4.25 -1.15
N THR A 160 17.33 -4.19 -1.41
CA THR A 160 16.51 -3.00 -1.09
C THR A 160 16.43 -2.78 0.41
N PHE A 161 16.26 -3.87 1.16
CA PHE A 161 16.12 -3.83 2.63
C PHE A 161 17.45 -4.11 3.36
N SER A 162 18.55 -4.31 2.62
CA SER A 162 19.88 -4.62 3.18
C SER A 162 19.86 -5.78 4.18
N CYS A 163 19.22 -6.87 3.76
CA CYS A 163 18.96 -8.08 4.54
C CYS A 163 19.28 -9.33 3.71
N ALA A 164 19.37 -10.50 4.34
CA ALA A 164 19.60 -11.78 3.66
C ALA A 164 18.76 -12.90 4.27
N GLY A 165 18.13 -13.70 3.41
CA GLY A 165 17.28 -14.81 3.84
C GLY A 165 16.01 -14.35 4.55
N PHE A 166 15.24 -15.33 5.04
CA PHE A 166 13.97 -15.02 5.71
C PHE A 166 14.18 -14.48 7.13
N ASP A 167 14.89 -15.24 7.98
CA ASP A 167 15.21 -14.92 9.37
C ASP A 167 16.72 -14.82 9.58
N ASP A 168 17.12 -14.17 10.68
CA ASP A 168 18.51 -13.98 11.06
C ASP A 168 19.28 -15.30 11.09
N GLY A 169 20.42 -15.35 10.43
CA GLY A 169 21.29 -16.53 10.45
C GLY A 169 20.82 -17.67 9.54
N ASN A 170 19.70 -17.53 8.80
CA ASN A 170 19.31 -18.53 7.80
C ASN A 170 20.36 -18.66 6.68
N CYS A 171 21.00 -17.56 6.30
CA CYS A 171 22.12 -17.59 5.35
C CYS A 171 23.47 -17.94 6.01
N ALA A 172 23.53 -17.95 7.34
CA ALA A 172 24.69 -18.36 8.10
C ALA A 172 24.68 -19.89 8.29
N THR A 173 25.86 -20.47 8.49
CA THR A 173 26.08 -21.93 8.71
C THR A 173 25.34 -22.58 9.90
N LYS A 174 24.48 -21.85 10.64
CA LYS A 174 23.79 -22.32 11.85
C LYS A 174 22.27 -22.18 11.70
N CYS A 175 21.58 -23.27 11.35
CA CYS A 175 20.12 -23.33 11.51
C CYS A 175 19.69 -24.46 12.42
N SER A 176 18.68 -24.12 13.20
CA SER A 176 17.76 -24.97 13.93
C SER A 176 17.11 -25.97 12.97
N THR A 177 17.07 -27.23 13.38
CA THR A 177 16.51 -28.35 12.61
C THR A 177 15.10 -28.06 12.10
N PRO A 178 14.81 -28.24 10.78
CA PRO A 178 13.45 -28.14 10.27
C PRO A 178 12.55 -29.20 10.91
N PRO A 179 11.24 -28.95 11.08
CA PRO A 179 10.29 -29.96 11.52
C PRO A 179 9.96 -30.90 10.35
N SER A 180 10.90 -31.76 9.93
CA SER A 180 10.65 -33.07 9.31
C SER A 180 11.92 -33.65 8.66
N ASN A 181 11.97 -34.98 8.67
CA ASN A 181 13.10 -35.84 8.33
C ASN A 181 13.42 -35.92 6.81
N THR A 182 13.23 -34.85 6.04
CA THR A 182 13.30 -34.92 4.57
C THR A 182 14.56 -34.29 3.97
N TYR A 183 15.31 -33.48 4.72
CA TYR A 183 16.51 -32.81 4.22
C TYR A 183 17.68 -32.87 5.21
N SER A 184 18.88 -33.10 4.69
CA SER A 184 20.14 -33.01 5.42
C SER A 184 20.27 -31.62 6.05
N SER A 185 20.49 -31.57 7.36
CA SER A 185 20.38 -30.37 8.23
C SER A 185 21.24 -29.17 7.80
N SER A 186 22.31 -29.37 7.02
CA SER A 186 23.14 -28.30 6.46
C SER A 186 22.57 -27.64 5.19
N TYR A 187 21.71 -28.32 4.43
CA TYR A 187 21.07 -27.79 3.21
C TYR A 187 19.81 -26.97 3.52
N ALA A 188 19.21 -27.16 4.70
CA ALA A 188 18.01 -26.45 5.12
C ALA A 188 18.26 -24.93 5.32
N CYS A 189 19.47 -24.53 5.69
CA CYS A 189 19.85 -23.12 5.87
C CYS A 189 19.83 -22.33 4.56
N TYR A 190 20.58 -22.82 3.58
CA TYR A 190 20.80 -22.10 2.32
C TYR A 190 19.58 -22.12 1.40
N PHE A 191 18.57 -22.91 1.72
CA PHE A 191 17.33 -22.98 0.94
C PHE A 191 16.57 -21.64 0.92
N ASN A 192 16.74 -20.82 1.96
CA ASN A 192 16.10 -19.51 2.07
C ASN A 192 16.90 -18.37 1.40
N CYS A 193 18.09 -18.65 0.86
CA CYS A 193 19.03 -17.65 0.33
C CYS A 193 19.38 -18.00 -1.13
N PRO A 194 18.88 -17.26 -2.14
CA PRO A 194 18.94 -17.66 -3.54
C PRO A 194 20.38 -17.80 -4.09
N GLY A 195 21.31 -16.96 -3.63
CA GLY A 195 22.72 -16.96 -4.03
C GLY A 195 23.51 -18.15 -3.48
N LEU A 196 23.20 -18.56 -2.25
CA LEU A 196 23.86 -19.69 -1.57
C LEU A 196 23.17 -21.05 -1.79
N SER A 197 21.90 -21.06 -2.22
CA SER A 197 21.15 -22.29 -2.50
C SER A 197 21.78 -23.13 -3.61
N SER A 198 21.86 -24.45 -3.39
CA SER A 198 22.30 -25.42 -4.39
C SER A 198 21.24 -25.69 -5.47
N GLU A 199 19.96 -25.38 -5.20
CA GLU A 199 18.87 -25.58 -6.17
C GLU A 199 18.83 -24.47 -7.23
N THR A 200 19.39 -23.30 -6.91
CA THR A 200 19.46 -22.17 -7.85
C THR A 200 20.61 -22.37 -8.84
N ASN A 201 20.33 -22.49 -10.13
CA ASN A 201 21.38 -22.65 -11.15
C ASN A 201 21.82 -21.30 -11.73
N SER A 202 23.10 -21.16 -12.05
CA SER A 202 23.66 -19.93 -12.66
C SER A 202 23.11 -19.63 -14.06
N THR A 203 22.44 -20.61 -14.69
CA THR A 203 21.75 -20.46 -15.98
C THR A 203 20.40 -19.76 -15.85
N THR A 204 19.71 -19.91 -14.72
CA THR A 204 18.44 -19.24 -14.40
C THR A 204 18.63 -18.00 -13.54
N PHE A 205 19.74 -17.91 -12.79
CA PHE A 205 20.13 -16.75 -12.00
C PHE A 205 21.58 -16.33 -12.31
N PRO A 206 21.80 -15.49 -13.34
CA PRO A 206 23.16 -15.06 -13.73
C PRO A 206 23.91 -14.31 -12.63
N GLU A 207 23.19 -13.66 -11.73
CA GLU A 207 23.73 -12.85 -10.63
C GLU A 207 24.06 -13.68 -9.38
N LYS A 208 23.95 -15.01 -9.44
CA LYS A 208 24.14 -15.92 -8.29
C LYS A 208 25.41 -15.66 -7.48
N GLN A 209 26.54 -15.43 -8.14
CA GLN A 209 27.81 -15.15 -7.44
C GLN A 209 27.78 -13.81 -6.69
N GLN A 210 27.13 -12.79 -7.25
CA GLN A 210 26.98 -11.50 -6.60
C GLN A 210 26.01 -11.59 -5.42
N ALA A 211 24.92 -12.34 -5.58
CA ALA A 211 23.97 -12.63 -4.51
C ALA A 211 24.62 -13.39 -3.35
N ALA A 212 25.40 -14.45 -3.62
CA ALA A 212 26.11 -15.19 -2.59
C ALA A 212 27.05 -14.29 -1.77
N SER A 213 27.79 -13.39 -2.42
CA SER A 213 28.66 -12.44 -1.74
C SER A 213 27.89 -11.43 -0.87
N PHE A 214 26.74 -10.97 -1.36
CA PHE A 214 25.87 -10.04 -0.64
C PHE A 214 25.19 -10.70 0.56
N GLU A 215 24.60 -11.87 0.37
CA GLU A 215 23.93 -12.67 1.41
C GLU A 215 24.88 -12.99 2.56
N THR A 216 26.12 -13.38 2.24
CA THR A 216 27.15 -13.64 3.26
C THR A 216 27.48 -12.38 4.08
N SER A 217 27.47 -11.20 3.45
CA SER A 217 27.73 -9.93 4.15
C SER A 217 26.56 -9.41 4.98
N HIS A 218 25.34 -9.95 4.79
CA HIS A 218 24.12 -9.54 5.48
C HIS A 218 23.44 -10.70 6.24
N GLU A 219 24.15 -11.82 6.46
CA GLU A 219 23.60 -13.05 7.06
C GLU A 219 23.03 -12.85 8.48
N SER A 220 23.45 -11.79 9.17
CA SER A 220 22.98 -11.45 10.52
C SER A 220 21.64 -10.70 10.54
N LYS A 221 21.02 -10.45 9.38
CA LYS A 221 19.78 -9.67 9.24
C LYS A 221 18.78 -10.36 8.32
N GLY A 222 17.75 -10.97 8.90
CA GLY A 222 16.64 -11.60 8.19
C GLY A 222 15.71 -10.56 7.55
N CYS A 223 15.30 -10.82 6.32
CA CYS A 223 14.46 -9.88 5.60
C CYS A 223 13.06 -9.72 6.17
N PHE A 224 12.52 -10.72 6.87
CA PHE A 224 11.20 -10.59 7.50
C PHE A 224 11.17 -9.46 8.53
N GLN A 225 12.15 -9.43 9.44
CA GLN A 225 12.19 -8.41 10.49
C GLN A 225 12.46 -7.02 9.93
N GLU A 226 13.41 -6.87 9.00
CA GLU A 226 13.74 -5.57 8.39
C GLU A 226 12.55 -5.02 7.58
N ILE A 227 11.86 -5.86 6.80
CA ILE A 227 10.66 -5.43 6.05
C ILE A 227 9.54 -5.01 6.99
N ILE A 228 9.25 -5.79 8.03
CA ILE A 228 8.17 -5.46 8.98
C ILE A 228 8.54 -4.23 9.80
N GLN A 229 9.79 -4.09 10.22
CA GLN A 229 10.27 -2.92 10.96
C GLN A 229 10.17 -1.65 10.12
N GLU A 230 10.51 -1.72 8.83
CA GLU A 230 10.32 -0.61 7.89
C GLU A 230 8.84 -0.30 7.70
N LEU A 231 7.98 -1.32 7.59
CA LEU A 231 6.53 -1.10 7.47
C LEU A 231 5.93 -0.46 8.73
N VAL A 232 6.41 -0.85 9.91
CA VAL A 232 6.00 -0.28 11.20
C VAL A 232 6.57 1.12 11.40
N SER A 233 7.79 1.41 10.94
CA SER A 233 8.39 2.74 11.04
C SER A 233 7.58 3.75 10.23
N HIS A 234 7.19 3.40 9.00
CA HIS A 234 6.36 4.22 8.11
C HIS A 234 4.87 4.20 8.45
N SER A 235 4.38 3.25 9.27
CA SER A 235 2.96 3.19 9.66
C SER A 235 2.47 4.47 10.36
N LYS A 236 3.36 5.16 11.07
CA LYS A 236 3.08 6.46 11.72
C LYS A 236 2.89 7.56 10.68
N ASP A 237 3.71 7.58 9.64
CA ASP A 237 3.61 8.57 8.58
C ASP A 237 2.34 8.35 7.75
N ILE A 238 1.97 7.10 7.53
CA ILE A 238 0.71 6.72 6.86
C ILE A 238 -0.51 7.25 7.64
N ILE A 239 -0.55 7.08 8.97
CA ILE A 239 -1.71 7.56 9.75
C ILE A 239 -1.76 9.09 9.84
N ILE A 240 -0.60 9.76 9.92
CA ILE A 240 -0.53 11.22 9.88
C ILE A 240 -1.03 11.73 8.53
N GLY A 241 -0.49 11.20 7.43
CA GLY A 241 -0.92 11.56 6.07
C GLY A 241 -2.40 11.28 5.83
N GLY A 242 -2.86 10.09 6.22
CA GLY A 242 -4.28 9.70 6.14
C GLY A 242 -5.18 10.63 6.94
N SER A 243 -4.77 11.05 8.14
CA SER A 243 -5.52 11.98 8.99
C SER A 243 -5.62 13.38 8.36
N VAL A 244 -4.54 13.87 7.72
CA VAL A 244 -4.56 15.16 7.00
C VAL A 244 -5.54 15.11 5.83
N VAL A 245 -5.51 14.04 5.02
CA VAL A 245 -6.44 13.85 3.91
C VAL A 245 -7.88 13.75 4.41
N ALA A 246 -8.11 12.96 5.46
CA ALA A 246 -9.43 12.83 6.09
C ALA A 246 -9.94 14.18 6.62
N GLY A 247 -9.08 15.02 7.20
CA GLY A 247 -9.42 16.37 7.63
C GLY A 247 -9.84 17.28 6.48
N VAL A 248 -9.12 17.25 5.35
CA VAL A 248 -9.48 18.01 4.15
C VAL A 248 -10.82 17.56 3.59
N LEU A 249 -11.06 16.24 3.50
CA LEU A 249 -12.34 15.69 3.06
C LEU A 249 -13.48 16.08 4.00
N LEU A 250 -13.25 16.05 5.32
CA LEU A 250 -14.22 16.49 6.31
C LEU A 250 -14.59 17.97 6.13
N CYS A 251 -13.61 18.84 5.91
CA CYS A 251 -13.87 20.25 5.59
C CYS A 251 -14.71 20.41 4.32
N GLN A 252 -14.42 19.65 3.25
CA GLN A 252 -15.22 19.67 2.02
C GLN A 252 -16.65 19.17 2.24
N ILE A 253 -16.85 18.15 3.08
CA ILE A 253 -18.16 17.62 3.45
C ILE A 253 -18.96 18.68 4.21
N ILE A 254 -18.36 19.34 5.21
CA ILE A 254 -19.01 20.40 6.00
C ILE A 254 -19.42 21.56 5.09
N LEU A 255 -18.54 22.02 4.20
CA LEU A 255 -18.84 23.08 3.23
C LEU A 255 -19.97 22.67 2.27
N SER A 256 -19.96 21.42 1.79
CA SER A 256 -21.01 20.91 0.90
C SER A 256 -22.36 20.82 1.62
N PHE A 257 -22.36 20.40 2.89
CA PHE A 257 -23.58 20.34 3.71
C PHE A 257 -24.12 21.74 4.01
N TYR A 258 -23.25 22.70 4.33
CA TYR A 258 -23.63 24.10 4.52
C TYR A 258 -24.31 24.68 3.26
N LEU A 259 -23.69 24.48 2.08
CA LEU A 259 -24.26 24.92 0.81
C LEU A 259 -25.59 24.23 0.47
N PHE A 260 -25.74 22.96 0.85
CA PHE A 260 -27.00 22.21 0.69
C PHE A 260 -28.11 22.82 1.55
N CYS A 261 -27.85 23.05 2.84
CA CYS A 261 -28.81 23.68 3.75
C CYS A 261 -29.24 25.07 3.27
N CYS A 262 -28.29 25.90 2.83
CA CYS A 262 -28.60 27.22 2.26
C CYS A 262 -29.48 27.12 1.01
N SER A 263 -29.24 26.13 0.15
CA SER A 263 -30.04 25.92 -1.07
C SER A 263 -31.46 25.42 -0.79
N CYS A 264 -31.66 24.63 0.28
CA CYS A 264 -32.96 24.10 0.69
C CYS A 264 -33.81 25.13 1.45
N CYS A 265 -33.19 26.01 2.24
CA CYS A 265 -33.90 27.05 2.98
C CYS A 265 -34.45 28.20 2.12
N GLY A 266 -34.25 28.17 0.80
CA GLY A 266 -34.94 29.07 -0.14
C GLY A 266 -34.59 30.54 0.04
N VAL A 267 -33.30 30.84 0.27
CA VAL A 267 -32.75 32.21 0.24
C VAL A 267 -32.07 32.46 -1.10
#